data_AF-A0AAX3MPU8-F1
#
_entry.id   AF-A0AAX3MPU8-F1
#
_cell.length_a   1.000
_cell.length_b   1.000
_cell.length_c   1.000
_cell.angle_alpha   90.00
_cell.angle_beta   90.00
_cell.angle_gamma   90.00
#
_symmetry.space_group_name_H-M   'P 1'
#
loop_
_entity.id
_entity.type
_entity.pdbx_description
1 polymer ?
#
loop_
_entity_poly.entity_id
_entity_poly.type
_entity_poly.pdbx_seq_one_letter_code
_entity_poly.pdbx_strand_id
1 'polypeptide(L)'
;MMRKYFPLEVSERLFIAVEEDDVVDAEVSLPPTITLRCTSDIIHDNYALCLKFWLDGVNRKELLHLTLKQAAGDELSTDERKQYKYMRARYKHLRFAQRLYLKKHQAGFLFGKTTVFLGRFQDGFRNGKKNIVSYYGNLLRVYLSSPVWWLVNYSLRHSQLESVNGFIAYRQAQMRMLKEIVSSPLLTGREFHDVRKIISQQVSYYDTLRSIDPENKEALQISRFLAAINGLMGDKHDEMVADDMENRQPYDAPVALDSNIRQRLELLISRFPV
;
A
#
# COMPACT_ATOMS: atom_id res chain seq x y z
N MET A 1 3.87 24.77 4.39
CA MET A 1 2.52 24.15 4.38
C MET A 1 2.04 24.11 5.83
N MET A 2 1.00 24.89 6.18
CA MET A 2 0.46 24.89 7.55
C MET A 2 0.00 23.48 7.90
N ARG A 3 0.40 22.97 9.07
CA ARG A 3 -0.04 21.66 9.57
C ARG A 3 -1.54 21.76 9.85
N LYS A 4 -2.38 21.19 8.98
CA LYS A 4 -3.75 20.88 9.35
C LYS A 4 -3.69 19.94 10.57
N TYR A 5 -4.37 20.32 11.63
CA TYR A 5 -4.48 19.50 12.82
C TYR A 5 -5.52 18.42 12.56
N PHE A 6 -5.09 17.15 12.62
CA PHE A 6 -6.01 16.02 12.63
C PHE A 6 -6.15 15.54 14.08
N PRO A 7 -7.37 15.44 14.60
CA PRO A 7 -7.65 14.79 15.87
C PRO A 7 -7.07 13.36 15.90
N LEU A 8 -6.73 12.86 17.09
CA LEU A 8 -6.12 11.55 17.26
C LEU A 8 -7.01 10.44 16.68
N GLU A 9 -8.32 10.59 16.84
CA GLU A 9 -9.36 9.67 16.39
C GLU A 9 -9.31 9.46 14.87
N VAL A 10 -8.88 10.47 14.10
CA VAL A 10 -8.72 10.35 12.63
C VAL A 10 -7.56 9.40 12.29
N SER A 11 -6.44 9.50 13.02
CA SER A 11 -5.29 8.62 12.81
C SER A 11 -5.55 7.20 13.32
N GLU A 12 -6.34 7.04 14.38
CA GLU A 12 -6.81 5.74 14.86
C GLU A 12 -7.75 5.07 13.86
N ARG A 13 -8.71 5.81 13.28
CA ARG A 13 -9.56 5.29 12.20
C ARG A 13 -8.75 4.85 10.99
N LEU A 14 -7.73 5.63 10.60
CA LEU A 14 -6.84 5.23 9.51
C LEU A 14 -6.03 3.99 9.86
N PHE A 15 -5.59 3.86 11.12
CA PHE A 15 -4.90 2.68 11.58
C PHE A 15 -5.79 1.43 11.47
N ILE A 16 -7.02 1.50 11.99
CA ILE A 16 -8.01 0.43 11.88
C ILE A 16 -8.26 0.08 10.42
N ALA A 17 -8.47 1.09 9.56
CA ALA A 17 -8.69 0.89 8.14
C ALA A 17 -7.54 0.13 7.47
N VAL A 18 -6.29 0.49 7.76
CA VAL A 18 -5.09 -0.20 7.24
C VAL A 18 -4.95 -1.62 7.78
N GLU A 19 -5.43 -1.91 8.99
CA GLU A 19 -5.49 -3.28 9.50
C GLU A 19 -6.57 -4.13 8.80
N GLU A 20 -7.59 -3.49 8.24
CA GLU A 20 -8.67 -4.13 7.48
C GLU A 20 -8.34 -4.32 5.98
N ASP A 21 -7.23 -3.79 5.47
CA ASP A 21 -6.84 -3.77 4.04
C ASP A 21 -6.85 -5.15 3.36
N ASP A 22 -6.71 -6.23 4.13
CA ASP A 22 -6.62 -7.62 3.64
C ASP A 22 -7.79 -8.49 4.14
N VAL A 23 -8.85 -7.91 4.72
CA VAL A 23 -10.04 -8.64 5.18
C VAL A 23 -10.95 -8.96 3.99
N VAL A 24 -11.18 -10.25 3.74
CA VAL A 24 -12.10 -10.74 2.71
C VAL A 24 -13.53 -10.75 3.27
N ASP A 25 -14.31 -9.74 2.89
CA ASP A 25 -15.75 -9.70 3.15
C ASP A 25 -16.51 -10.24 1.94
N ALA A 26 -17.35 -11.25 2.15
CA ALA A 26 -18.14 -11.87 1.08
C ALA A 26 -19.32 -10.98 0.64
N GLU A 27 -19.88 -10.18 1.55
CA GLU A 27 -21.16 -9.47 1.39
C GLU A 27 -21.02 -8.00 0.97
N VAL A 28 -19.78 -7.52 0.79
CA VAL A 28 -19.53 -6.13 0.35
C VAL A 28 -19.93 -5.92 -1.11
N SER A 29 -20.70 -4.86 -1.34
CA SER A 29 -21.14 -4.42 -2.66
C SER A 29 -20.51 -3.08 -3.03
N LEU A 30 -20.44 -2.77 -4.32
CA LEU A 30 -20.09 -1.43 -4.81
C LEU A 30 -21.32 -0.55 -5.00
N PRO A 31 -21.19 0.78 -4.85
CA PRO A 31 -22.25 1.69 -5.26
C PRO A 31 -22.57 1.56 -6.77
N PRO A 32 -23.78 1.97 -7.21
CA PRO A 32 -24.19 1.95 -8.62
C PRO A 32 -23.25 2.72 -9.56
N THR A 33 -22.58 3.75 -9.07
CA THR A 33 -21.58 4.53 -9.80
C THR A 33 -20.58 5.08 -8.80
N ILE A 34 -19.30 5.06 -9.14
CA ILE A 34 -18.23 5.64 -8.33
C ILE A 34 -18.04 7.10 -8.71
N THR A 35 -18.12 7.99 -7.74
CA THR A 35 -17.92 9.42 -7.98
C THR A 35 -16.43 9.81 -7.89
N LEU A 36 -15.89 10.47 -8.93
CA LEU A 36 -14.51 11.01 -8.91
C LEU A 36 -14.43 12.47 -8.46
N ARG A 37 -15.49 13.00 -7.85
CA ARG A 37 -15.47 14.37 -7.29
C ARG A 37 -14.32 14.47 -6.29
N CYS A 38 -13.45 15.42 -6.55
CA CYS A 38 -12.26 15.68 -5.77
C CYS A 38 -12.03 17.19 -5.76
N THR A 39 -11.59 17.70 -4.61
CA THR A 39 -11.19 19.10 -4.45
C THR A 39 -9.70 19.14 -4.14
N SER A 40 -9.09 20.32 -4.30
CA SER A 40 -7.69 20.49 -3.91
C SER A 40 -7.48 20.20 -2.42
N ASP A 41 -8.45 20.56 -1.58
CA ASP A 41 -8.43 20.27 -0.14
C ASP A 41 -8.41 18.77 0.15
N ILE A 42 -9.20 17.96 -0.55
CA ILE A 42 -9.18 16.49 -0.38
C ILE A 42 -7.79 15.92 -0.67
N ILE A 43 -7.12 16.37 -1.74
CA ILE A 43 -5.77 15.91 -2.08
C ILE A 43 -4.77 16.32 -0.99
N HIS A 44 -4.82 17.58 -0.56
CA HIS A 44 -3.95 18.11 0.47
C HIS A 44 -4.15 17.39 1.82
N ASP A 45 -5.39 17.23 2.24
CA ASP A 45 -5.77 16.63 3.51
C ASP A 45 -5.42 15.15 3.55
N ASN A 46 -5.71 14.40 2.47
CA ASN A 46 -5.38 12.99 2.40
C ASN A 46 -3.86 12.78 2.46
N TYR A 47 -3.07 13.57 1.71
CA TYR A 47 -1.61 13.47 1.79
C TYR A 47 -1.09 13.85 3.18
N ALA A 48 -1.63 14.92 3.78
CA ALA A 48 -1.24 15.39 5.10
C ALA A 48 -1.55 14.37 6.20
N LEU A 49 -2.71 13.70 6.15
CA LEU A 49 -3.07 12.62 7.07
C LEU A 49 -2.12 11.43 6.91
N CYS A 50 -1.87 10.96 5.69
CA CYS A 50 -0.93 9.86 5.45
C CYS A 50 0.50 10.18 5.93
N LEU A 51 0.95 11.43 5.74
CA LEU A 51 2.24 11.88 6.23
C LEU A 51 2.27 11.92 7.76
N LYS A 52 1.23 12.44 8.41
CA LYS A 52 1.10 12.44 9.88
C LYS A 52 1.07 11.02 10.45
N PHE A 53 0.28 10.13 9.85
CA PHE A 53 0.18 8.73 10.22
C PHE A 53 1.53 8.01 10.22
N TRP A 54 2.39 8.32 9.24
CA TRP A 54 3.77 7.82 9.21
C TRP A 54 4.66 8.49 10.27
N LEU A 55 4.61 9.82 10.39
CA LEU A 55 5.44 10.58 11.34
C LEU A 55 5.20 10.16 12.79
N ASP A 56 3.94 9.96 13.16
CA ASP A 56 3.55 9.64 14.54
C ASP A 56 3.74 8.15 14.84
N GLY A 57 3.65 7.30 13.83
CA GLY A 57 3.65 5.85 14.00
C GLY A 57 4.94 5.12 13.62
N VAL A 58 5.98 5.81 13.14
CA VAL A 58 7.28 5.23 12.82
C VAL A 58 8.39 5.82 13.68
N ASN A 59 8.86 5.03 14.64
CA ASN A 59 10.07 5.35 15.40
C ASN A 59 11.31 4.80 14.68
N ARG A 60 12.12 5.69 14.09
CA ARG A 60 13.34 5.32 13.36
C ARG A 60 14.31 4.47 14.19
N LYS A 61 14.54 4.83 15.46
CA LYS A 61 15.51 4.13 16.32
C LYS A 61 15.02 2.71 16.60
N GLU A 62 13.73 2.58 16.90
CA GLU A 62 13.10 1.29 17.14
C GLU A 62 13.14 0.41 15.89
N LEU A 63 12.73 0.94 14.73
CA LEU A 63 12.77 0.20 13.48
C LEU A 63 14.19 -0.29 13.13
N LEU A 64 15.19 0.54 13.38
CA LEU A 64 16.59 0.16 13.20
C LEU A 64 17.00 -0.93 14.19
N HIS A 65 16.62 -0.81 15.47
CA HIS A 65 16.89 -1.81 16.50
C HIS A 65 16.31 -3.17 16.13
N LEU A 66 15.01 -3.23 15.80
CA LEU A 66 14.33 -4.45 15.37
C LEU A 66 14.97 -5.08 14.13
N THR A 67 15.35 -4.26 13.15
CA THR A 67 16.03 -4.72 11.94
C THR A 67 17.39 -5.34 12.27
N LEU A 68 18.19 -4.71 13.12
CA LEU A 68 19.50 -5.22 13.52
C LEU A 68 19.40 -6.49 14.36
N LYS A 69 18.43 -6.55 15.28
CA LYS A 69 18.12 -7.73 16.08
C LYS A 69 17.80 -8.93 15.18
N GLN A 70 16.85 -8.79 14.25
CA GLN A 70 16.54 -9.84 13.28
C GLN A 70 17.72 -10.19 12.37
N ALA A 71 18.51 -9.21 11.96
CA ALA A 71 19.69 -9.45 11.12
C ALA A 71 20.80 -10.23 11.84
N ALA A 72 20.89 -10.10 13.17
CA ALA A 72 21.80 -10.91 14.00
C ALA A 72 21.32 -12.37 14.17
N GLY A 73 20.09 -12.67 13.75
CA GLY A 73 19.48 -13.99 13.91
C GLY A 73 18.64 -14.15 15.17
N ASP A 74 18.45 -13.07 15.94
CA ASP A 74 17.61 -13.09 17.12
C ASP A 74 16.13 -13.14 16.75
N GLU A 75 15.35 -13.87 17.54
CA GLU A 75 13.90 -13.86 17.41
C GLU A 75 13.31 -12.57 18.00
N LEU A 76 12.40 -11.97 17.24
CA LEU A 76 11.52 -10.94 17.78
C LEU A 76 10.42 -11.60 18.60
N SER A 77 10.15 -11.02 19.77
CA SER A 77 8.94 -11.28 20.55
C SER A 77 7.69 -10.93 19.75
N THR A 78 6.53 -11.43 20.19
CA THR A 78 5.25 -11.16 19.54
C THR A 78 4.96 -9.66 19.39
N ASP A 79 5.28 -8.87 20.41
CA ASP A 79 5.08 -7.42 20.39
C ASP A 79 6.04 -6.71 19.43
N GLU A 80 7.31 -7.12 19.39
CA GLU A 80 8.29 -6.57 18.45
C GLU A 80 7.92 -6.90 16.99
N ARG A 81 7.44 -8.12 16.72
CA ARG A 81 6.92 -8.50 15.38
C ARG A 81 5.74 -7.61 14.99
N LYS A 82 4.82 -7.37 15.93
CA LYS A 82 3.65 -6.51 15.74
C LYS A 82 4.06 -5.06 15.47
N GLN A 83 5.01 -4.53 16.22
CA GLN A 83 5.56 -3.19 16.01
C GLN A 83 6.23 -3.04 14.64
N TYR A 84 7.06 -4.01 14.24
CA TYR A 84 7.67 -4.01 12.91
C TYR A 84 6.61 -4.03 11.80
N LYS A 85 5.61 -4.91 11.90
CA LYS A 85 4.48 -5.00 10.95
C LYS A 85 3.80 -3.65 10.79
N TYR A 86 3.49 -2.97 11.90
CA TYR A 86 2.80 -1.68 11.87
C TYR A 86 3.64 -0.54 11.29
N MET A 87 4.93 -0.48 11.63
CA MET A 87 5.83 0.50 11.02
C MET A 87 5.95 0.28 9.50
N ARG A 88 6.04 -0.98 9.06
CA ARG A 88 6.06 -1.31 7.62
C ARG A 88 4.75 -0.98 6.92
N ALA A 89 3.60 -1.24 7.55
CA ALA A 89 2.30 -0.88 7.00
C ALA A 89 2.19 0.64 6.77
N ARG A 90 2.68 1.46 7.72
CA ARG A 90 2.75 2.93 7.57
C ARG A 90 3.64 3.37 6.40
N TYR A 91 4.79 2.72 6.21
CA TYR A 91 5.63 2.96 5.03
C TYR A 91 4.90 2.62 3.72
N LYS A 92 4.22 1.47 3.67
CA LYS A 92 3.43 1.03 2.51
C LYS A 92 2.33 2.04 2.19
N HIS A 93 1.56 2.46 3.20
CA HIS A 93 0.46 3.42 3.04
C HIS A 93 0.93 4.78 2.53
N LEU A 94 1.96 5.37 3.14
CA LEU A 94 2.50 6.66 2.66
C LEU A 94 3.15 6.53 1.28
N ARG A 95 3.72 5.37 0.92
CA ARG A 95 4.22 5.12 -0.44
C ARG A 95 3.10 5.17 -1.48
N PHE A 96 1.92 4.63 -1.15
CA PHE A 96 0.74 4.73 -2.02
C PHE A 96 0.24 6.17 -2.08
N ALA A 97 0.16 6.88 -0.96
CA ALA A 97 -0.18 8.29 -0.94
C ALA A 97 0.76 9.13 -1.82
N GLN A 98 2.07 8.87 -1.82
CA GLN A 98 2.99 9.56 -2.72
C GLN A 98 2.70 9.29 -4.21
N ARG A 99 2.27 8.07 -4.55
CA ARG A 99 1.92 7.71 -5.93
C ARG A 99 0.58 8.30 -6.36
N LEU A 100 -0.35 8.46 -5.44
CA LEU A 100 -1.65 9.05 -5.71
C LEU A 100 -1.55 10.58 -5.84
N TYR A 101 -0.92 11.23 -4.87
CA TYR A 101 -1.09 12.67 -4.65
C TYR A 101 0.08 13.53 -5.12
N LEU A 102 1.25 12.98 -5.45
CA LEU A 102 2.36 13.79 -5.98
C LEU A 102 2.30 13.90 -7.50
N LYS A 103 2.76 15.04 -8.03
CA LYS A 103 2.78 15.29 -9.49
C LYS A 103 3.46 14.23 -10.34
N LYS A 104 4.46 13.56 -9.78
CA LYS A 104 5.22 12.52 -10.48
C LYS A 104 4.56 11.15 -10.42
N HIS A 105 3.50 10.99 -9.62
CA HIS A 105 2.87 9.71 -9.28
C HIS A 105 3.88 8.63 -8.87
N GLN A 106 4.92 9.05 -8.15
CA GLN A 106 6.04 8.22 -7.72
C GLN A 106 6.44 8.57 -6.29
N ALA A 107 6.81 7.53 -5.53
CA ALA A 107 7.42 7.72 -4.22
C ALA A 107 8.83 8.33 -4.36
N GLY A 108 9.19 9.21 -3.43
CA GLY A 108 10.54 9.76 -3.36
C GLY A 108 11.58 8.63 -3.26
N PHE A 109 12.71 8.77 -3.95
CA PHE A 109 13.67 7.67 -4.18
C PHE A 109 14.08 6.95 -2.88
N LEU A 110 14.58 7.69 -1.88
CA LEU A 110 15.03 7.12 -0.61
C LEU A 110 13.90 6.44 0.17
N PHE A 111 12.73 7.07 0.23
CA PHE A 111 11.55 6.54 0.90
C PHE A 111 11.04 5.26 0.22
N GLY A 112 10.95 5.29 -1.11
CA GLY A 112 10.52 4.16 -1.93
C GLY A 112 11.46 2.96 -1.80
N LYS A 113 12.78 3.19 -1.81
CA LYS A 113 13.79 2.13 -1.57
C LYS A 113 13.69 1.56 -0.17
N THR A 114 13.56 2.40 0.86
CA THR A 114 13.37 1.95 2.25
C THR A 114 12.16 1.02 2.36
N THR A 115 11.02 1.41 1.77
CA THR A 115 9.80 0.61 1.78
C THR A 115 9.99 -0.76 1.10
N VAL A 116 10.72 -0.80 -0.03
CA VAL A 116 11.05 -2.06 -0.72
C VAL A 116 11.99 -2.93 0.11
N PHE A 117 13.00 -2.34 0.75
CA PHE A 117 13.95 -3.08 1.58
C PHE A 117 13.29 -3.67 2.82
N LEU A 118 12.37 -2.95 3.47
CA LEU A 118 11.56 -3.49 4.56
C LEU A 118 10.73 -4.70 4.11
N GLY A 119 10.16 -4.64 2.90
CA GLY A 119 9.47 -5.79 2.28
C GLY A 119 10.39 -7.00 2.12
N ARG A 120 11.47 -6.85 1.37
CA ARG A 120 12.40 -7.94 1.07
C ARG A 120 13.09 -8.51 2.31
N PHE A 121 13.35 -7.66 3.31
CA PHE A 121 13.87 -8.08 4.61
C PHE A 121 12.89 -9.00 5.34
N GLN A 122 11.61 -8.60 5.41
CA GLN A 122 10.56 -9.42 6.01
C GLN A 122 10.39 -10.76 5.26
N ASP A 123 10.36 -10.74 3.93
CA ASP A 123 10.21 -11.94 3.12
C ASP A 123 11.41 -12.88 3.29
N GLY A 124 12.63 -12.33 3.37
CA GLY A 124 13.84 -13.10 3.68
C GLY A 124 13.75 -13.79 5.04
N PHE A 125 13.24 -13.10 6.05
CA PHE A 125 13.08 -13.63 7.40
C PHE A 125 12.00 -14.72 7.45
N ARG A 126 10.81 -14.47 6.89
CA ARG A 126 9.69 -15.44 6.83
C ARG A 126 10.10 -16.75 6.17
N ASN A 127 11.00 -16.68 5.18
CA ASN A 127 11.46 -17.84 4.41
C ASN A 127 12.82 -18.39 4.90
N GLY A 128 13.36 -17.95 6.04
CA GLY A 128 14.63 -18.44 6.59
C GLY A 128 15.87 -18.15 5.74
N LYS A 129 15.80 -17.23 4.77
CA LYS A 129 16.87 -16.92 3.82
C LYS A 129 17.89 -15.94 4.43
N LYS A 130 18.82 -16.46 5.25
CA LYS A 130 19.82 -15.68 6.00
C LYS A 130 20.60 -14.66 5.15
N ASN A 131 20.98 -15.01 3.92
CA ASN A 131 21.70 -14.10 3.01
C ASN A 131 20.87 -12.86 2.64
N ILE A 132 19.56 -13.04 2.41
CA ILE A 132 18.63 -11.95 2.09
C ILE A 132 18.45 -11.06 3.32
N VAL A 133 18.25 -11.66 4.49
CA VAL A 133 18.10 -10.94 5.76
C VAL A 133 19.34 -10.08 6.04
N SER A 134 20.54 -10.65 5.95
CA SER A 134 21.79 -9.91 6.18
C SER A 134 21.99 -8.78 5.17
N TYR A 135 21.76 -9.05 3.88
CA TYR A 135 21.90 -8.04 2.82
C TYR A 135 20.96 -6.84 3.02
N TYR A 136 19.66 -7.09 3.18
CA TYR A 136 18.69 -6.01 3.37
C TYR A 136 18.79 -5.37 4.76
N GLY A 137 19.22 -6.10 5.78
CA GLY A 137 19.51 -5.55 7.11
C GLY A 137 20.62 -4.49 7.06
N ASN A 138 21.69 -4.76 6.32
CA ASN A 138 22.78 -3.80 6.11
C ASN A 138 22.34 -2.57 5.30
N LEU A 139 21.52 -2.77 4.26
CA LEU A 139 20.93 -1.64 3.52
C LEU A 139 20.03 -0.79 4.42
N LEU A 140 19.16 -1.43 5.21
CA LEU A 140 18.27 -0.73 6.14
C LEU A 140 19.06 0.02 7.23
N ARG A 141 20.19 -0.52 7.70
CA ARG A 141 21.09 0.21 8.61
C ARG A 141 21.53 1.56 8.05
N VAL A 142 21.85 1.62 6.74
CA VAL A 142 22.21 2.87 6.06
C VAL A 142 20.97 3.75 5.86
N TYR A 143 19.87 3.20 5.37
CA TYR A 143 18.67 3.97 5.03
C TYR A 143 17.90 4.51 6.24
N LEU A 144 18.04 3.87 7.40
CA LEU A 144 17.48 4.31 8.69
C LEU A 144 18.48 5.14 9.51
N SER A 145 19.63 5.49 8.94
CA SER A 145 20.58 6.40 9.58
C SER A 145 19.99 7.82 9.70
N SER A 146 20.45 8.58 10.69
CA SER A 146 20.01 9.96 10.91
C SER A 146 20.10 10.87 9.66
N PRO A 147 21.20 10.89 8.87
CA PRO A 147 21.27 11.76 7.69
C PRO A 147 20.26 11.39 6.60
N VAL A 148 20.09 10.09 6.32
CA VAL A 148 19.09 9.63 5.32
C VAL A 148 17.68 9.95 5.80
N TRP A 149 17.40 9.74 7.09
CA TRP A 149 16.11 10.07 7.69
C TRP A 149 15.77 11.56 7.57
N TRP A 150 16.75 12.44 7.78
CA TRP A 150 16.57 13.88 7.59
C TRP A 150 16.21 14.23 6.15
N LEU A 151 16.93 13.67 5.17
CA LEU A 151 16.63 13.86 3.73
C LEU A 151 15.23 13.35 3.36
N VAL A 152 14.85 12.18 3.87
CA VAL A 152 13.50 11.62 3.69
C VAL A 152 12.44 12.56 4.25
N ASN A 153 12.60 13.02 5.50
CA ASN A 153 11.65 13.94 6.12
C ASN A 153 11.52 15.26 5.37
N TYR A 154 12.65 15.82 4.93
CA TYR A 154 12.67 17.04 4.13
C TYR A 154 11.93 16.83 2.82
N SER A 155 12.25 15.77 2.07
CA SER A 155 11.61 15.45 0.79
C SER A 155 10.10 15.25 0.91
N LEU A 156 9.65 14.53 1.95
CA LEU A 156 8.23 14.29 2.19
C LEU A 156 7.45 15.59 2.44
N ARG A 157 8.04 16.57 3.15
CA ARG A 157 7.38 17.85 3.47
C ARG A 157 7.39 18.87 2.35
N HIS A 158 8.29 18.72 1.38
CA HIS A 158 8.48 19.66 0.27
C HIS A 158 8.11 19.08 -1.10
N SER A 159 7.42 17.93 -1.11
CA SER A 159 6.93 17.33 -2.35
C SER A 159 5.79 18.17 -2.94
N GLN A 160 5.77 18.31 -4.27
CA GLN A 160 4.69 19.00 -4.97
C GLN A 160 3.49 18.06 -5.16
N LEU A 161 2.34 18.49 -4.65
CA LEU A 161 1.09 17.77 -4.86
C LEU A 161 0.55 18.00 -6.28
N GLU A 162 -0.20 17.02 -6.75
CA GLU A 162 -0.89 17.03 -8.03
C GLU A 162 -2.14 17.92 -7.97
N SER A 163 -2.52 18.45 -9.12
CA SER A 163 -3.79 19.13 -9.37
C SER A 163 -4.97 18.16 -9.33
N VAL A 164 -6.18 18.69 -9.16
CA VAL A 164 -7.42 17.88 -9.20
C VAL A 164 -7.54 17.13 -10.53
N ASN A 165 -7.29 17.79 -11.65
CA ASN A 165 -7.40 17.18 -12.99
C ASN A 165 -6.34 16.09 -13.19
N GLY A 166 -5.09 16.34 -12.78
CA GLY A 166 -4.02 15.33 -12.87
C GLY A 166 -4.30 14.10 -12.01
N PHE A 167 -4.82 14.31 -10.81
CA PHE A 167 -5.22 13.22 -9.91
C PHE A 167 -6.35 12.37 -10.50
N ILE A 168 -7.42 13.01 -11.02
CA ILE A 168 -8.54 12.31 -11.67
C ILE A 168 -8.03 11.54 -12.90
N ALA A 169 -7.24 12.19 -13.76
CA ALA A 169 -6.68 11.57 -14.97
C ALA A 169 -5.80 10.36 -14.63
N TYR A 170 -5.00 10.44 -13.56
CA TYR A 170 -4.19 9.32 -13.08
C TYR A 170 -5.04 8.13 -12.63
N ARG A 171 -6.10 8.37 -11.85
CA ARG A 171 -7.02 7.31 -11.42
C ARG A 171 -7.75 6.66 -12.59
N GLN A 172 -8.19 7.45 -13.57
CA GLN A 172 -8.79 6.92 -14.79
C GLN A 172 -7.78 6.11 -15.62
N ALA A 173 -6.52 6.55 -15.70
CA ALA A 173 -5.45 5.79 -16.35
C ALA A 173 -5.18 4.45 -15.66
N GLN A 174 -5.22 4.42 -14.31
CA GLN A 174 -5.15 3.16 -13.57
C GLN A 174 -6.30 2.22 -13.92
N MET A 175 -7.54 2.72 -14.04
CA MET A 175 -8.67 1.88 -14.43
C MET A 175 -8.62 1.40 -15.88
N ARG A 176 -8.09 2.21 -16.81
CA ARG A 176 -7.84 1.78 -18.20
C ARG A 176 -6.81 0.66 -18.25
N MET A 177 -5.69 0.81 -17.54
CA MET A 177 -4.67 -0.24 -17.41
C MET A 177 -5.25 -1.50 -16.78
N LEU A 178 -6.07 -1.36 -15.73
CA LEU A 178 -6.74 -2.49 -15.10
C LEU A 178 -7.66 -3.23 -16.09
N LYS A 179 -8.46 -2.49 -16.87
CA LYS A 179 -9.34 -3.06 -17.91
C LYS A 179 -8.55 -3.79 -18.98
N GLU A 180 -7.43 -3.24 -19.43
CA GLU A 180 -6.56 -3.86 -20.43
C GLU A 180 -5.99 -5.18 -19.91
N ILE A 181 -5.41 -5.20 -18.70
CA ILE A 181 -4.85 -6.41 -18.10
C ILE A 181 -5.94 -7.48 -17.90
N VAL A 182 -7.07 -7.10 -17.30
CA VAL A 182 -8.17 -8.03 -16.98
C VAL A 182 -8.85 -8.57 -18.25
N SER A 183 -8.73 -7.92 -19.41
CA SER A 183 -9.26 -8.46 -20.67
C SER A 183 -8.58 -9.76 -21.11
N SER A 184 -7.33 -10.00 -20.66
CA SER A 184 -6.65 -11.27 -20.90
C SER A 184 -7.20 -12.37 -20.00
N PRO A 185 -7.43 -13.60 -20.51
CA PRO A 185 -7.86 -14.73 -19.68
C PRO A 185 -6.77 -15.20 -18.72
N LEU A 186 -5.49 -15.05 -19.11
CA LEU A 186 -4.32 -15.49 -18.35
C LEU A 186 -3.47 -14.28 -17.99
N LEU A 187 -2.98 -14.23 -16.75
CA LEU A 187 -2.09 -13.18 -16.25
C LEU A 187 -0.76 -13.78 -15.80
N THR A 188 0.34 -13.12 -16.17
CA THR A 188 1.66 -13.36 -15.58
C THR A 188 1.72 -12.83 -14.14
N GLY A 189 2.66 -13.31 -13.33
CA GLY A 189 2.89 -12.78 -11.98
C GLY A 189 3.21 -11.29 -11.94
N ARG A 190 3.84 -10.75 -12.99
CA ARG A 190 4.05 -9.31 -13.16
C ARG A 190 2.74 -8.55 -13.34
N GLU A 191 1.88 -8.99 -14.26
CA GLU A 191 0.57 -8.36 -14.51
C GLU A 191 -0.33 -8.46 -13.28
N PHE A 192 -0.35 -9.62 -12.62
CA PHE A 192 -1.06 -9.81 -11.36
C PHE A 192 -0.59 -8.81 -10.29
N HIS A 193 0.72 -8.63 -10.16
CA HIS A 193 1.31 -7.66 -9.23
C HIS A 193 0.98 -6.21 -9.60
N ASP A 194 0.92 -5.87 -10.89
CA ASP A 194 0.50 -4.54 -11.34
C ASP A 194 -0.98 -4.25 -11.04
N VAL A 195 -1.87 -5.24 -11.22
CA VAL A 195 -3.27 -5.18 -10.78
C VAL A 195 -3.35 -4.95 -9.27
N ARG A 196 -2.66 -5.79 -8.47
CA ARG A 196 -2.67 -5.66 -7.00
C ARG A 196 -2.20 -4.28 -6.56
N LYS A 197 -1.18 -3.73 -7.21
CA LYS A 197 -0.65 -2.39 -6.93
C LYS A 197 -1.62 -1.27 -7.28
N ILE A 198 -2.46 -1.41 -8.31
CA ILE A 198 -3.54 -0.45 -8.60
C ILE A 198 -4.60 -0.54 -7.50
N ILE A 199 -5.05 -1.74 -7.16
CA ILE A 199 -6.06 -1.97 -6.12
C ILE A 199 -5.59 -1.43 -4.76
N SER A 200 -4.39 -1.78 -4.30
CA SER A 200 -3.87 -1.28 -3.02
C SER A 200 -3.74 0.26 -2.97
N GLN A 201 -3.53 0.92 -4.11
CA GLN A 201 -3.57 2.38 -4.16
C GLN A 201 -5.00 2.92 -4.02
N GLN A 202 -5.99 2.30 -4.65
CA GLN A 202 -7.38 2.71 -4.48
C GLN A 202 -7.87 2.44 -3.05
N VAL A 203 -7.52 1.29 -2.46
CA VAL A 203 -7.75 0.98 -1.02
C VAL A 203 -7.23 2.13 -0.16
N SER A 204 -5.93 2.43 -0.28
CA SER A 204 -5.28 3.52 0.46
C SER A 204 -5.97 4.88 0.30
N TYR A 205 -6.47 5.21 -0.90
CA TYR A 205 -7.24 6.43 -1.13
C TYR A 205 -8.55 6.46 -0.31
N TYR A 206 -9.37 5.41 -0.43
CA TYR A 206 -10.67 5.37 0.21
C TYR A 206 -10.58 5.17 1.72
N ASP A 207 -9.56 4.47 2.23
CA ASP A 207 -9.29 4.39 3.67
C ASP A 207 -8.94 5.74 4.27
N THR A 208 -8.12 6.50 3.56
CA THR A 208 -7.78 7.86 3.98
C THR A 208 -9.02 8.75 3.97
N LEU A 209 -9.84 8.66 2.92
CA LEU A 209 -11.06 9.46 2.78
C LEU A 209 -12.09 9.13 3.87
N ARG A 210 -12.41 7.85 4.11
CA ARG A 210 -13.36 7.42 5.16
C ARG A 210 -12.85 7.70 6.58
N SER A 211 -11.54 7.83 6.75
CA SER A 211 -10.95 8.19 8.06
C SER A 211 -11.15 9.67 8.38
N ILE A 212 -11.02 10.55 7.37
CA ILE A 212 -11.24 11.99 7.49
C ILE A 212 -12.73 12.29 7.62
N ASP A 213 -13.55 11.69 6.76
CA ASP A 213 -15.00 11.87 6.73
C ASP A 213 -15.72 10.52 7.00
N PRO A 214 -15.93 10.15 8.27
CA PRO A 214 -16.56 8.87 8.63
C PRO A 214 -18.02 8.76 8.22
N GLU A 215 -18.70 9.88 7.95
CA GLU A 215 -20.09 9.88 7.45
C GLU A 215 -20.17 9.59 5.95
N ASN A 216 -19.04 9.53 5.25
CA ASN A 216 -18.96 9.20 3.85
C ASN A 216 -19.18 7.69 3.62
N LYS A 217 -20.45 7.29 3.57
CA LYS A 217 -20.89 5.91 3.34
C LYS A 217 -20.38 5.34 2.01
N GLU A 218 -20.26 6.16 0.97
CA GLU A 218 -19.73 5.74 -0.33
C GLU A 218 -18.25 5.35 -0.21
N ALA A 219 -17.43 6.18 0.44
CA ALA A 219 -16.02 5.89 0.66
C ALA A 219 -15.80 4.64 1.51
N LEU A 220 -16.60 4.45 2.57
CA LEU A 220 -16.57 3.24 3.39
C LEU A 220 -16.90 1.99 2.58
N GLN A 221 -17.98 2.05 1.79
CA GLN A 221 -18.43 0.92 0.96
C GLN A 221 -17.36 0.56 -0.08
N ILE A 222 -16.80 1.54 -0.79
CA ILE A 222 -15.77 1.30 -1.80
C ILE A 222 -14.48 0.78 -1.16
N SER A 223 -14.05 1.35 -0.03
CA SER A 223 -12.87 0.87 0.72
C SER A 223 -13.02 -0.61 1.08
N ARG A 224 -14.15 -1.00 1.70
CA ARG A 224 -14.42 -2.39 2.09
C ARG A 224 -14.43 -3.34 0.90
N PHE A 225 -15.04 -2.93 -0.21
CA PHE A 225 -15.03 -3.73 -1.44
C PHE A 225 -13.62 -3.94 -2.00
N LEU A 226 -12.80 -2.88 -2.02
CA LEU A 226 -11.43 -2.96 -2.50
C LEU A 226 -10.52 -3.74 -1.55
N ALA A 227 -10.73 -3.65 -0.23
CA ALA A 227 -10.03 -4.44 0.77
C ALA A 227 -10.30 -5.93 0.57
N ALA A 228 -11.55 -6.32 0.27
CA ALA A 228 -11.88 -7.70 -0.04
C ALA A 228 -11.15 -8.21 -1.29
N ILE A 229 -11.05 -7.40 -2.36
CA ILE A 229 -10.23 -7.74 -3.53
C ILE A 229 -8.75 -7.86 -3.14
N ASN A 230 -8.23 -6.90 -2.38
CA ASN A 230 -6.82 -6.85 -1.99
C ASN A 230 -6.41 -8.05 -1.11
N GLY A 231 -7.31 -8.51 -0.23
CA GLY A 231 -7.15 -9.75 0.56
C GLY A 231 -7.08 -10.99 -0.32
N LEU A 232 -8.07 -11.19 -1.19
CA LEU A 232 -8.09 -12.32 -2.15
C LEU A 232 -6.84 -12.35 -3.04
N MET A 233 -6.42 -11.17 -3.53
CA MET A 233 -5.20 -11.05 -4.31
C MET A 233 -3.93 -11.28 -3.48
N GLY A 234 -3.98 -10.99 -2.19
CA GLY A 234 -2.90 -11.25 -1.24
C GLY A 234 -2.66 -12.74 -1.05
N ASP A 235 -3.72 -13.48 -0.78
CA ASP A 235 -3.67 -14.94 -0.63
C ASP A 235 -3.17 -15.59 -1.91
N LYS A 236 -3.73 -15.18 -3.07
CA LYS A 236 -3.31 -15.73 -4.36
C LYS A 236 -1.85 -15.43 -4.70
N HIS A 237 -1.37 -14.23 -4.38
CA HIS A 237 0.04 -13.89 -4.55
C HIS A 237 0.95 -14.78 -3.69
N ASP A 238 0.57 -15.05 -2.44
CA ASP A 238 1.35 -15.88 -1.54
C ASP A 238 1.41 -17.34 -2.04
N GLU A 239 0.33 -17.87 -2.63
CA GLU A 239 0.34 -19.15 -3.35
C GLU A 239 1.33 -19.14 -4.52
N MET A 240 1.27 -18.13 -5.39
CA MET A 240 2.15 -18.03 -6.55
C MET A 240 3.63 -17.95 -6.15
N VAL A 241 3.94 -17.25 -5.06
CA VAL A 241 5.30 -17.20 -4.50
C VAL A 241 5.72 -18.56 -3.94
N ALA A 242 4.83 -19.28 -3.27
CA ALA A 242 5.12 -20.62 -2.75
C ALA A 242 5.39 -21.62 -3.89
N ASP A 243 4.58 -21.58 -4.95
CA ASP A 243 4.74 -22.45 -6.12
C ASP A 243 6.05 -22.22 -6.87
N ASP A 244 6.46 -20.96 -7.01
CA ASP A 244 7.76 -20.58 -7.60
C ASP A 244 8.93 -21.08 -6.74
N MET A 245 8.81 -20.93 -5.42
CA MET A 245 9.83 -21.41 -4.48
C MET A 245 9.97 -22.94 -4.45
N GLU A 246 8.88 -23.67 -4.71
CA GLU A 246 8.86 -25.13 -4.78
C GLU A 246 9.19 -25.66 -6.19
N ASN A 247 9.51 -24.78 -7.15
CA ASN A 247 9.70 -25.09 -8.57
C ASN A 247 8.50 -25.82 -9.20
N ARG A 248 7.29 -25.68 -8.63
CA ARG A 248 6.06 -26.25 -9.20
C ARG A 248 5.62 -25.46 -10.41
N GLN A 249 5.63 -24.14 -10.30
CA GLN A 249 5.27 -23.24 -11.37
C GLN A 249 6.06 -21.93 -11.26
N PRO A 250 6.72 -21.47 -12.34
CA PRO A 250 7.42 -20.20 -12.31
C PRO A 250 6.47 -19.03 -12.02
N TYR A 251 6.90 -18.05 -11.23
CA TYR A 251 6.07 -16.90 -10.83
C TYR A 251 5.49 -16.12 -12.02
N ASP A 252 6.27 -15.98 -13.10
CA ASP A 252 5.86 -15.27 -14.32
C ASP A 252 5.13 -16.16 -15.35
N ALA A 253 4.86 -17.43 -15.02
CA ALA A 253 4.04 -18.29 -15.88
C ALA A 253 2.60 -17.76 -15.91
N PRO A 254 1.97 -17.62 -17.10
CA PRO A 254 0.59 -17.15 -17.19
C PRO A 254 -0.40 -18.10 -16.50
N VAL A 255 -1.21 -17.58 -15.59
CA VAL A 255 -2.23 -18.33 -14.84
C VAL A 255 -3.59 -17.66 -15.00
N ALA A 256 -4.66 -18.46 -15.04
CA ALA A 256 -6.01 -17.94 -15.04
C ALA A 256 -6.29 -17.18 -13.73
N LEU A 257 -6.82 -15.97 -13.84
CA LEU A 257 -7.26 -15.23 -12.66
C LEU A 257 -8.44 -15.95 -12.00
N ASP A 258 -8.40 -16.09 -10.68
CA ASP A 258 -9.51 -16.62 -9.90
C ASP A 258 -10.82 -15.91 -10.25
N SER A 259 -11.91 -16.67 -10.38
CA SER A 259 -13.18 -16.16 -10.89
C SER A 259 -13.80 -15.11 -9.97
N ASN A 260 -13.62 -15.24 -8.64
CA ASN A 260 -14.12 -14.28 -7.66
C ASN A 260 -13.33 -12.97 -7.76
N ILE A 261 -11.99 -13.04 -7.86
CA ILE A 261 -11.16 -11.84 -8.09
C ILE A 261 -11.56 -11.15 -9.41
N ARG A 262 -11.67 -11.92 -10.50
CA ARG A 262 -12.03 -11.40 -11.82
C ARG A 262 -13.38 -10.68 -11.81
N GLN A 263 -14.42 -11.31 -11.29
CA GLN A 263 -15.77 -10.72 -11.23
C GLN A 263 -15.78 -9.40 -10.45
N ARG A 264 -15.06 -9.33 -9.33
CA ARG A 264 -14.98 -8.11 -8.53
C ARG A 264 -14.20 -6.99 -9.24
N LEU A 265 -13.14 -7.32 -9.97
CA LEU A 265 -12.40 -6.36 -10.79
C LEU A 265 -13.24 -5.84 -11.96
N GLU A 266 -13.95 -6.72 -12.67
CA GLU A 266 -14.85 -6.36 -13.76
C GLU A 266 -16.01 -5.47 -13.26
N LEU A 267 -16.58 -5.79 -12.09
CA LEU A 267 -17.57 -4.94 -11.44
C LEU A 267 -16.99 -3.57 -11.10
N LEU A 268 -15.79 -3.49 -10.51
CA LEU A 268 -15.10 -2.22 -10.23
C LEU A 268 -14.92 -1.39 -11.51
N ILE A 269 -14.39 -1.98 -12.58
CA ILE A 269 -14.19 -1.32 -13.87
C ILE A 269 -15.52 -0.80 -14.42
N SER A 270 -16.61 -1.58 -14.33
CA SER A 270 -17.93 -1.20 -14.87
C SER A 270 -18.56 -0.01 -14.13
N ARG A 271 -18.19 0.20 -12.85
CA ARG A 271 -18.75 1.25 -11.99
C ARG A 271 -17.87 2.50 -11.93
N PHE A 272 -16.63 2.42 -12.42
CA PHE A 272 -15.67 3.52 -12.39
C PHE A 272 -15.78 4.37 -13.67
N PRO A 273 -15.88 5.70 -13.58
CA PRO A 273 -15.98 6.54 -14.76
C PRO A 273 -14.58 6.71 -15.39
N VAL A 274 -14.45 6.29 -16.65
CA VAL A 274 -13.17 6.25 -17.41
C VAL A 274 -13.12 7.32 -18.49
#